data_AF-A0A804NNM0-F1
#
_entry.id   AF-A0A804NNM0-F1
#
_cell.length_a   1.000
_cell.length_b   1.000
_cell.length_c   1.000
_cell.angle_alpha   90.00
_cell.angle_beta   90.00
_cell.angle_gamma   90.00
#
_symmetry.space_group_name_H-M   'P 1'
#
loop_
_entity.id
_entity.type
_entity.pdbx_description
1 polymer ?
#
loop_
_entity_poly.entity_id
_entity_poly.type
_entity_poly.pdbx_seq_one_letter_code
_entity_poly.pdbx_strand_id
1 'polypeptide(L)'
;MARGKVQLRRVENPVHRQVTFCKRRAGLLKKARELSVLCDASVGIIVFSAHGKLYDLATTGTMEELIERYKAASAGEATTDGCGRHNRMDPKHETTVLQQEINLLQKGLRYIYGNRANEHMNVDELNALERYLEIWMYNTRSAKMQIMAQEIQALKSKACQNPVHINSTKTRGFQHPFTSLKVSACTQEGMLKAANEILQEKVFSNCQLTLWYKLQVSFLYIMISNCQISVSSL
;
A
#
# COMPACT_ATOMS: atom_id res chain seq x y z
N MET A 1 18.16 4.47 48.80
CA MET A 1 16.86 5.09 48.47
C MET A 1 15.97 4.04 47.81
N ALA A 2 14.88 3.63 48.45
CA ALA A 2 13.98 2.62 47.89
C ALA A 2 13.21 3.19 46.68
N ARG A 3 13.09 2.41 45.61
CA ARG A 3 12.39 2.79 44.38
C ARG A 3 10.88 2.54 44.55
N GLY A 4 10.05 3.57 44.42
CA GLY A 4 8.60 3.43 44.47
C GLY A 4 8.02 2.58 43.32
N LYS A 5 6.84 1.98 43.55
CA LYS A 5 6.09 1.22 42.54
C LYS A 5 5.62 2.16 41.42
N VAL A 6 5.87 1.78 40.16
CA VAL A 6 5.48 2.56 38.98
C VAL A 6 4.43 1.77 38.20
N GLN A 7 3.39 2.44 37.70
CA GLN A 7 2.36 1.83 36.83
C GLN A 7 2.93 1.43 35.46
N LEU A 8 2.46 0.31 34.89
CA LEU A 8 2.86 -0.13 33.54
C LEU A 8 2.06 0.63 32.48
N ARG A 9 2.52 1.85 32.18
CA ARG A 9 2.01 2.71 31.10
C ARG A 9 3.14 3.52 30.48
N ARG A 10 2.88 4.18 29.36
CA ARG A 10 3.84 5.10 28.75
C ARG A 10 4.21 6.20 29.75
N VAL A 11 5.51 6.51 29.85
CA VAL A 11 5.98 7.65 30.68
C VAL A 11 5.76 8.93 29.89
N GLU A 12 4.91 9.81 30.40
CA GLU A 12 4.53 11.04 29.68
C GLU A 12 5.68 12.04 29.60
N ASN A 13 6.32 12.32 30.74
CA ASN A 13 7.42 13.27 30.78
C ASN A 13 8.63 12.75 29.94
N PRO A 14 9.06 13.49 28.91
CA PRO A 14 10.09 13.05 27.98
C PRO A 14 11.46 12.84 28.64
N VAL A 15 11.83 13.67 29.62
CA VAL A 15 13.11 13.56 30.34
C VAL A 15 13.13 12.28 31.18
N HIS A 16 12.06 12.05 31.96
CA HIS A 16 11.94 10.82 32.74
C HIS A 16 11.83 9.57 31.85
N ARG A 17 11.16 9.67 30.70
CA ARG A 17 11.08 8.59 29.71
C ARG A 17 12.46 8.23 29.18
N GLN A 18 13.28 9.21 28.83
CA GLN A 18 14.64 8.96 28.35
C GLN A 18 15.52 8.31 29.42
N VAL A 19 15.51 8.83 30.66
CA VAL A 19 16.27 8.22 31.77
C VAL A 19 15.78 6.80 32.06
N THR A 20 14.47 6.59 32.06
CA THR A 20 13.87 5.26 32.28
C THR A 20 14.24 4.30 31.16
N PHE A 21 14.20 4.73 29.90
CA PHE A 21 14.62 3.94 28.76
C PHE A 21 16.08 3.52 28.89
N CYS A 22 17.00 4.45 29.17
CA CYS A 22 18.42 4.11 29.35
C CYS A 22 18.62 3.08 30.47
N LYS A 23 17.98 3.27 31.63
CA LYS A 23 18.10 2.34 32.77
C LYS A 23 17.47 0.98 32.49
N ARG A 24 16.25 0.95 31.93
CA ARG A 24 15.54 -0.31 31.64
C ARG A 24 16.19 -1.09 30.52
N ARG A 25 16.64 -0.41 29.45
CA ARG A 25 17.39 -1.03 28.36
C ARG A 25 18.67 -1.68 28.89
N ALA A 26 19.48 -0.94 29.66
CA ALA A 26 20.70 -1.49 30.24
C ALA A 26 20.42 -2.69 31.15
N GLY A 27 19.38 -2.61 31.99
CA GLY A 27 18.95 -3.72 32.84
C GLY A 27 18.48 -4.95 32.05
N LEU A 28 17.74 -4.75 30.97
CA LEU A 28 17.27 -5.82 30.08
C LEU A 28 18.46 -6.52 29.40
N LEU A 29 19.39 -5.76 28.83
CA LEU A 29 20.58 -6.30 28.20
C LEU A 29 21.45 -7.08 29.20
N LYS A 30 21.56 -6.59 30.44
CA LYS A 30 22.27 -7.32 31.51
C LYS A 30 21.59 -8.65 31.82
N LYS A 31 20.26 -8.66 31.97
CA LYS A 31 19.49 -9.89 32.26
C LYS A 31 19.60 -10.91 31.13
N ALA A 32 19.60 -10.46 29.87
CA ALA A 32 19.80 -11.33 28.73
C ALA A 32 21.19 -11.98 28.72
N ARG A 33 22.24 -11.23 29.05
CA ARG A 33 23.60 -11.78 29.21
C ARG A 33 23.67 -12.78 30.36
N GLU A 34 23.08 -12.45 31.51
CA GLU A 34 23.00 -13.38 32.66
C GLU A 34 22.33 -14.70 32.25
N LEU A 35 21.19 -14.64 31.56
CA LEU A 35 20.49 -15.83 31.08
C LEU A 35 21.33 -16.65 30.09
N SER A 36 21.98 -15.98 29.15
CA SER A 36 22.84 -16.65 28.16
C SER A 36 23.99 -17.40 28.81
N VAL A 37 24.66 -16.81 29.80
CA VAL A 37 25.77 -17.45 30.52
C VAL A 37 25.28 -18.57 31.44
N LEU A 38 24.16 -18.38 32.15
CA LEU A 38 23.65 -19.35 33.11
C LEU A 38 23.11 -20.62 32.46
N CYS A 39 22.50 -20.49 31.28
CA CYS A 39 21.82 -21.60 30.62
C CYS A 39 22.46 -22.00 29.28
N ASP A 40 23.62 -21.45 28.94
CA ASP A 40 24.29 -21.61 27.63
C ASP A 40 23.35 -21.39 26.44
N ALA A 41 22.51 -20.36 26.56
CA ALA A 41 21.47 -20.06 25.57
C ALA A 41 21.93 -18.91 24.65
N SER A 42 21.70 -19.04 23.34
CA SER A 42 21.82 -17.94 22.39
C SER A 42 20.65 -16.96 22.56
N VAL A 43 20.93 -15.72 22.96
CA VAL A 43 19.90 -14.69 23.19
C VAL A 43 20.18 -13.47 22.32
N GLY A 44 19.15 -13.00 21.62
CA GLY A 44 19.16 -11.78 20.80
C GLY A 44 18.15 -10.75 21.30
N ILE A 45 18.55 -9.48 21.39
CA ILE A 45 17.66 -8.37 21.70
C ILE A 45 17.90 -7.23 20.71
N ILE A 46 16.80 -6.68 20.17
CA ILE A 46 16.79 -5.51 19.28
C ILE A 46 15.83 -4.47 19.87
N VAL A 47 16.30 -3.24 20.05
CA VAL A 47 15.53 -2.14 20.63
C VAL A 47 15.68 -0.88 19.79
N PHE A 48 14.57 -0.37 19.25
CA PHE A 48 14.52 0.94 18.64
C PHE A 48 14.04 1.99 19.64
N SER A 49 14.80 3.07 19.80
CA SER A 49 14.32 4.23 20.55
C SER A 49 13.26 5.01 19.77
N ALA A 50 12.49 5.84 20.47
CA ALA A 50 11.53 6.76 19.82
C ALA A 50 12.19 7.75 18.84
N HIS A 51 13.51 7.90 18.91
CA HIS A 51 14.31 8.74 18.00
C HIS A 51 14.95 7.93 16.86
N GLY A 52 14.54 6.67 16.65
CA GLY A 52 15.05 5.82 15.57
C GLY A 52 16.43 5.20 15.82
N LYS A 53 17.11 5.53 16.93
CA LYS A 53 18.40 4.88 17.27
C LYS A 53 18.18 3.40 17.59
N LEU A 54 18.97 2.55 16.93
CA LEU A 54 19.06 1.11 17.16
C LEU A 54 20.00 0.80 18.33
N TYR A 55 19.58 -0.12 19.19
CA TYR A 55 20.39 -0.74 20.22
C TYR A 55 20.14 -2.23 20.19
N ASP A 56 21.20 -3.01 20.07
CA ASP A 56 21.12 -4.45 19.89
C ASP A 56 22.11 -5.19 20.80
N LEU A 57 21.84 -6.49 20.97
CA LEU A 57 22.70 -7.41 21.69
C LEU A 57 22.51 -8.81 21.10
N ALA A 58 23.60 -9.38 20.60
CA ALA A 58 23.75 -10.82 20.40
C ALA A 58 24.68 -11.35 21.50
N THR A 59 24.27 -12.39 22.23
CA THR A 59 25.12 -12.98 23.26
C THR A 59 26.12 -13.99 22.70
N THR A 60 25.78 -14.61 21.57
CA THR A 60 26.61 -15.59 20.86
C THR A 60 26.67 -15.22 19.38
N GLY A 61 27.88 -15.04 18.83
CA GLY A 61 28.08 -14.70 17.42
C GLY A 61 27.64 -13.29 17.06
N THR A 62 27.30 -13.08 15.79
CA THR A 62 26.79 -11.81 15.27
C THR A 62 25.25 -11.75 15.33
N MET A 63 24.68 -10.55 15.24
CA MET A 63 23.22 -10.40 15.23
C MET A 63 22.62 -11.00 13.94
N GLU A 64 23.35 -10.88 12.83
CA GLU A 64 23.02 -11.45 11.54
C GLU A 64 22.87 -12.97 11.62
N GLU A 65 23.86 -13.67 12.19
CA GLU A 65 23.82 -15.13 12.39
C GLU A 65 22.64 -15.58 13.24
N LEU A 66 22.32 -14.84 14.30
CA LEU A 66 21.21 -15.19 15.19
C LEU A 66 19.85 -14.99 14.49
N ILE A 67 19.73 -13.94 13.67
CA ILE A 67 18.55 -13.71 12.82
C ILE A 67 18.42 -14.80 11.75
N GLU A 68 19.52 -15.21 11.12
CA GLU A 68 19.54 -16.29 10.13
C GLU A 68 19.12 -17.62 10.75
N ARG A 69 19.65 -17.97 11.93
CA ARG A 69 19.26 -19.18 12.68
C ARG A 69 17.76 -19.17 13.02
N TYR A 70 17.22 -18.02 13.44
CA TYR A 70 15.79 -17.86 13.69
C TYR A 70 14.95 -18.04 12.42
N LYS A 71 15.37 -17.45 11.29
CA LYS A 71 14.69 -17.62 10.00
C LYS A 71 14.67 -19.09 9.55
N ALA A 72 15.79 -19.80 9.69
CA ALA A 72 15.88 -21.21 9.36
C ALA A 72 14.96 -22.08 10.24
N ALA A 73 14.97 -21.87 11.56
CA ALA A 73 14.11 -22.60 12.50
C ALA A 73 12.61 -22.33 12.23
N SER A 74 12.24 -21.06 12.06
CA SER A 74 10.84 -20.68 11.81
C SER A 74 10.33 -21.11 10.42
N ALA A 75 11.20 -21.45 9.48
CA ALA A 75 10.82 -22.04 8.20
C ALA A 75 10.50 -23.54 8.33
N GLY A 76 11.17 -24.26 9.23
CA GLY A 76 10.95 -25.70 9.47
C GLY A 76 9.69 -26.02 10.29
N GLU A 77 9.19 -25.09 11.10
CA GLU A 77 8.01 -25.28 11.97
C GLU A 77 6.66 -25.03 11.27
N ALA A 78 6.64 -24.75 9.96
CA ALA A 78 5.42 -24.46 9.20
C ALA A 78 4.51 -25.67 8.92
N THR A 79 4.52 -26.70 9.77
CA THR A 79 3.62 -27.87 9.65
C THR A 79 2.51 -27.91 10.70
N THR A 80 2.42 -26.95 11.62
CA THR A 80 1.27 -26.84 12.53
C THR A 80 0.91 -25.38 12.78
N ASP A 81 -0.37 -25.07 12.59
CA ASP A 81 -1.07 -23.79 12.75
C ASP A 81 -0.98 -22.76 11.63
N GLY A 82 -2.15 -22.61 10.98
CA GLY A 82 -2.39 -21.75 9.84
C GLY A 82 -2.44 -20.27 10.20
N CYS A 83 -1.63 -19.49 9.49
CA CYS A 83 -2.03 -18.19 8.96
C CYS A 83 -1.11 -17.88 7.77
N GLY A 84 -1.71 -17.46 6.65
CA GLY A 84 -1.11 -17.41 5.32
C GLY A 84 0.31 -16.84 5.26
N ARG A 85 1.27 -17.70 4.91
CA ARG A 85 2.61 -17.30 4.53
C ARG A 85 2.63 -17.01 3.04
N HIS A 86 2.75 -15.73 2.71
CA HIS A 86 3.29 -15.32 1.43
C HIS A 86 4.67 -15.96 1.28
N ASN A 87 4.88 -16.64 0.16
CA ASN A 87 6.09 -17.34 -0.20
C ASN A 87 7.27 -16.36 -0.20
N ARG A 88 8.00 -16.25 0.92
CA ARG A 88 9.16 -15.35 1.02
C ARG A 88 10.34 -16.06 0.36
N MET A 89 10.46 -15.87 -0.96
CA MET A 89 11.67 -16.18 -1.69
C MET A 89 12.88 -15.45 -1.06
N ASP A 90 14.05 -16.07 -1.15
CA ASP A 90 15.33 -15.44 -0.81
C ASP A 90 15.45 -14.08 -1.54
N PRO A 91 15.81 -12.96 -0.88
CA PRO A 91 15.92 -11.64 -1.51
C PRO A 91 16.84 -11.63 -2.75
N LYS A 92 17.85 -12.49 -2.81
CA LYS A 92 18.68 -12.65 -4.02
C LYS A 92 17.90 -13.33 -5.15
N HIS A 93 17.10 -14.34 -4.82
CA HIS A 93 16.23 -14.98 -5.78
C HIS A 93 15.12 -14.02 -6.26
N GLU A 94 14.51 -13.26 -5.35
CA GLU A 94 13.52 -12.22 -5.67
C GLU A 94 14.10 -11.18 -6.63
N THR A 95 15.32 -10.69 -6.36
CA THR A 95 16.00 -9.73 -7.25
C THR A 95 16.31 -10.33 -8.62
N THR A 96 16.72 -11.61 -8.71
CA THR A 96 16.92 -12.28 -10.01
C THR A 96 15.62 -12.48 -10.79
N VAL A 97 14.53 -12.85 -10.12
CA VAL A 97 13.22 -13.04 -10.75
C VAL A 97 12.67 -11.71 -11.27
N LEU A 98 12.75 -10.66 -10.46
CA LEU A 98 12.33 -9.31 -10.87
C LEU A 98 13.18 -8.77 -12.03
N GLN A 99 14.48 -9.04 -12.04
CA GLN A 99 15.34 -8.66 -13.17
C GLN A 99 14.94 -9.39 -14.45
N GLN A 100 14.62 -10.68 -14.39
CA GLN A 100 14.12 -11.44 -15.53
C GLN A 100 12.78 -10.89 -16.03
N GLU A 101 11.87 -10.55 -15.13
CA GLU A 101 10.56 -9.94 -15.45
C GLU A 101 10.74 -8.57 -16.14
N ILE A 102 11.60 -7.70 -15.60
CA ILE A 102 11.92 -6.39 -16.18
C ILE A 102 12.46 -6.54 -17.60
N ASN A 103 13.41 -7.46 -17.80
CA ASN A 103 14.00 -7.71 -19.12
C ASN A 103 12.95 -8.19 -20.12
N LEU A 104 12.07 -9.11 -19.72
CA LEU A 104 11.00 -9.63 -20.57
C LEU A 104 10.01 -8.52 -20.96
N LEU A 105 9.57 -7.71 -20.01
CA LEU A 105 8.68 -6.58 -20.25
C LEU A 105 9.31 -5.54 -21.18
N GLN A 106 10.58 -5.19 -20.96
CA GLN A 106 11.32 -4.25 -21.82
C GLN A 106 11.49 -4.78 -23.24
N LYS A 107 11.73 -6.08 -23.41
CA LYS A 107 11.80 -6.74 -24.72
C LYS A 107 10.44 -6.70 -25.43
N GLY A 108 9.35 -6.98 -24.69
CA GLY A 108 7.97 -6.87 -25.18
C GLY A 108 7.60 -5.45 -25.65
N LEU A 109 7.96 -4.42 -24.89
CA LEU A 109 7.75 -3.02 -25.29
C LEU A 109 8.49 -2.69 -26.58
N ARG A 110 9.77 -3.06 -26.71
CA ARG A 110 10.53 -2.84 -27.96
C ARG A 110 9.87 -3.52 -29.17
N TYR A 111 9.34 -4.72 -28.97
CA TYR A 111 8.64 -5.49 -30.00
C TYR A 111 7.31 -4.83 -30.43
N ILE A 112 6.47 -4.41 -29.48
CA ILE A 112 5.16 -3.80 -29.75
C ILE A 112 5.29 -2.40 -30.38
N TYR A 113 6.26 -1.61 -29.92
CA TYR A 113 6.46 -0.22 -30.37
C TYR A 113 7.32 -0.11 -31.64
N GLY A 114 7.65 -1.22 -32.31
CA GLY A 114 8.30 -1.21 -33.62
C GLY A 114 9.78 -0.84 -33.62
N ASN A 115 10.41 -0.70 -32.45
CA ASN A 115 11.84 -0.41 -32.32
C ASN A 115 12.64 -1.73 -32.42
N ARG A 116 12.64 -2.33 -33.62
CA ARG A 116 13.23 -3.65 -33.92
C ARG A 116 14.76 -3.61 -33.93
N ALA A 117 15.36 -3.44 -32.77
CA ALA A 117 16.80 -3.66 -32.60
C ALA A 117 17.08 -5.16 -32.48
N ASN A 118 17.20 -5.90 -33.60
CA ASN A 118 17.73 -7.27 -33.80
C ASN A 118 17.38 -8.41 -32.79
N GLU A 119 16.58 -8.19 -31.75
CA GLU A 119 16.14 -9.16 -30.76
C GLU A 119 14.69 -9.54 -31.05
N HIS A 120 14.52 -10.69 -31.69
CA HIS A 120 13.21 -11.30 -31.86
C HIS A 120 12.76 -11.96 -30.55
N MET A 121 11.46 -11.85 -30.25
CA MET A 121 10.83 -12.62 -29.17
C MET A 121 10.65 -14.06 -29.63
N ASN A 122 11.00 -15.03 -28.78
CA ASN A 122 10.64 -16.43 -29.00
C ASN A 122 9.20 -16.70 -28.52
N VAL A 123 8.58 -17.79 -28.98
CA VAL A 123 7.20 -18.18 -28.64
C VAL A 123 7.02 -18.35 -27.13
N ASP A 124 8.00 -18.95 -26.44
CA ASP A 124 7.95 -19.13 -24.98
C ASP A 124 7.98 -17.80 -24.22
N GLU A 125 8.81 -16.85 -24.68
CA GLU A 125 8.89 -15.51 -24.10
C GLU A 125 7.60 -14.72 -24.34
N LEU A 126 6.97 -14.91 -25.50
CA LEU A 126 5.70 -14.28 -25.85
C LEU A 126 4.55 -14.84 -24.98
N ASN A 127 4.49 -16.16 -24.81
CA ASN A 127 3.51 -16.81 -23.93
C ASN A 127 3.70 -16.39 -22.47
N ALA A 128 4.94 -16.25 -22.01
CA ALA A 128 5.23 -15.73 -20.68
C ALA A 128 4.73 -14.28 -20.53
N LEU A 129 5.02 -13.43 -21.51
CA LEU A 129 4.57 -12.02 -21.53
C LEU A 129 3.04 -11.91 -21.50
N GLU A 130 2.33 -12.72 -22.29
CA GLU A 130 0.86 -12.77 -22.30
C GLU A 130 0.31 -13.09 -20.91
N ARG A 131 0.81 -14.15 -20.27
CA ARG A 131 0.40 -14.52 -18.91
C ARG A 131 0.67 -13.42 -17.89
N TYR A 132 1.82 -12.73 -17.97
CA TYR A 132 2.10 -11.60 -17.09
C TYR A 132 1.12 -10.45 -17.29
N LEU A 133 0.77 -10.12 -18.53
CA LEU A 133 -0.21 -9.08 -18.83
C LEU A 133 -1.60 -9.44 -18.31
N GLU A 134 -2.03 -10.69 -18.45
CA GLU A 134 -3.30 -11.18 -17.90
C GLU A 134 -3.37 -11.02 -16.38
N ILE A 135 -2.32 -11.48 -15.68
CA ILE A 135 -2.22 -11.36 -14.22
C ILE A 135 -2.19 -9.88 -13.80
N TRP A 136 -1.41 -9.04 -14.49
CA TRP A 136 -1.31 -7.62 -14.17
C TRP A 136 -2.62 -6.86 -14.41
N MET A 137 -3.31 -7.17 -15.52
CA MET A 137 -4.64 -6.64 -15.82
C MET A 137 -5.64 -7.05 -14.75
N TYR A 138 -5.64 -8.32 -14.33
CA TYR A 138 -6.48 -8.81 -13.25
C TYR A 138 -6.20 -8.07 -11.94
N ASN A 139 -4.93 -7.96 -11.53
CA ASN A 139 -4.53 -7.27 -10.30
C ASN A 139 -4.94 -5.79 -10.33
N THR A 140 -4.69 -5.11 -11.44
CA THR A 140 -5.08 -3.70 -11.64
C THR A 140 -6.61 -3.54 -11.53
N ARG A 141 -7.37 -4.43 -12.17
CA ARG A 141 -8.84 -4.41 -12.11
C ARG A 141 -9.34 -4.67 -10.69
N SER A 142 -8.77 -5.65 -10.01
CA SER A 142 -9.12 -6.01 -8.63
C SER A 142 -8.85 -4.86 -7.66
N ALA A 143 -7.67 -4.23 -7.75
CA ALA A 143 -7.31 -3.07 -6.92
C ALA A 143 -8.26 -1.88 -7.16
N LYS A 144 -8.58 -1.59 -8.43
CA LYS A 144 -9.57 -0.54 -8.77
C LYS A 144 -10.95 -0.86 -8.19
N MET A 145 -11.38 -2.11 -8.27
CA MET A 145 -12.66 -2.56 -7.72
C MET A 145 -12.69 -2.43 -6.19
N GLN A 146 -11.59 -2.74 -5.51
CA GLN A 146 -11.47 -2.61 -4.07
C GLN A 146 -11.55 -1.15 -3.62
N ILE A 147 -10.84 -0.24 -4.30
CA ILE A 147 -10.91 1.20 -4.01
C ILE A 147 -12.34 1.71 -4.22
N MET A 148 -12.99 1.32 -5.32
CA MET A 148 -14.37 1.70 -5.60
C MET A 148 -15.34 1.19 -4.51
N ALA A 149 -15.17 -0.05 -4.05
CA ALA A 149 -15.98 -0.61 -2.98
C ALA A 149 -15.80 0.13 -1.65
N GLN A 150 -14.56 0.51 -1.31
CA GLN A 150 -14.25 1.31 -0.13
C GLN A 150 -14.92 2.69 -0.19
N GLU A 151 -14.90 3.35 -1.35
CA GLU A 151 -15.55 4.66 -1.53
C GLU A 151 -17.08 4.56 -1.38
N ILE A 152 -17.69 3.51 -1.95
CA ILE A 152 -19.14 3.25 -1.77
C ILE A 152 -19.47 3.04 -0.29
N GLN A 153 -18.64 2.29 0.44
CA GLN A 153 -18.84 2.06 1.86
C GLN A 153 -18.68 3.36 2.68
N ALA A 154 -17.69 4.19 2.35
CA ALA A 154 -17.48 5.48 2.98
C ALA A 154 -18.69 6.41 2.76
N LEU A 155 -19.22 6.49 1.54
CA LEU A 155 -20.41 7.27 1.23
C LEU A 155 -21.66 6.74 1.95
N LYS A 156 -21.84 5.41 2.02
CA LYS A 156 -22.94 4.79 2.79
C LYS A 156 -22.86 5.13 4.29
N SER A 157 -21.66 5.11 4.87
CA SER A 157 -21.48 5.46 6.29
C SER A 157 -21.79 6.94 6.58
N LYS A 158 -21.40 7.86 5.68
CA LYS A 158 -21.73 9.28 5.76
C LYS A 158 -23.24 9.53 5.62
N ALA A 159 -23.92 8.78 4.75
CA ALA A 159 -25.38 8.86 4.61
C ALA A 159 -26.12 8.36 5.87
N CYS A 160 -25.57 7.37 6.59
CA CYS A 160 -26.15 6.90 7.86
C CYS A 160 -25.91 7.88 9.03
N GLN A 161 -24.88 8.72 8.96
CA GLN A 161 -24.59 9.73 10.00
C GLN A 161 -25.44 10.99 9.87
N ASN A 162 -25.96 11.29 8.67
CA ASN A 162 -26.83 12.43 8.39
C ASN A 162 -28.16 11.95 7.77
N PRO A 163 -29.14 11.46 8.56
CA PRO A 163 -30.47 11.22 8.04
C PRO A 163 -31.11 12.58 7.71
N VAL A 164 -31.25 12.86 6.41
CA VAL A 164 -32.04 14.01 5.94
C VAL A 164 -33.49 13.77 6.37
N HIS A 165 -33.99 14.56 7.32
CA HIS A 165 -35.42 14.63 7.62
C HIS A 165 -36.13 15.20 6.39
N ILE A 166 -36.75 14.32 5.60
CA ILE A 166 -37.65 14.74 4.53
C ILE A 166 -38.97 15.14 5.20
N ASN A 167 -39.17 16.45 5.40
CA ASN A 167 -40.47 16.97 5.81
C ASN A 167 -41.45 16.77 4.64
N SER A 168 -42.38 15.83 4.81
CA SER A 168 -43.48 15.61 3.87
C SER A 168 -44.38 16.85 3.82
N THR A 169 -44.27 17.66 2.76
CA THR A 169 -45.26 18.69 2.46
C THR A 169 -46.56 18.04 2.00
N LYS A 170 -47.55 18.21 2.86
CA LYS A 170 -48.97 17.85 2.78
C LYS A 170 -49.63 18.28 1.46
N THR A 171 -49.90 17.36 0.55
CA THR A 171 -50.97 17.51 -0.46
C THR A 171 -52.24 16.85 0.06
N ARG A 172 -53.29 17.67 0.18
CA ARG A 172 -54.62 17.30 0.68
C ARG A 172 -55.34 16.41 -0.34
N GLY A 173 -55.79 15.26 0.16
CA GLY A 173 -57.02 14.51 -0.14
C GLY A 173 -57.53 14.36 -1.57
N PHE A 174 -57.78 13.12 -2.00
CA PHE A 174 -59.10 12.68 -2.47
C PHE A 174 -59.20 11.14 -2.44
N GLN A 175 -60.42 10.64 -2.25
CA GLN A 175 -60.80 9.31 -1.73
C GLN A 175 -60.34 8.04 -2.49
N HIS A 176 -60.13 6.99 -1.69
CA HIS A 176 -60.12 5.54 -2.01
C HIS A 176 -61.40 5.07 -2.77
N PRO A 177 -61.40 3.95 -3.55
CA PRO A 177 -61.11 2.62 -3.03
C PRO A 177 -60.33 1.60 -3.92
N PHE A 178 -59.58 0.77 -3.20
CA PHE A 178 -59.20 -0.63 -3.43
C PHE A 178 -58.54 -1.11 -4.74
N THR A 179 -57.37 -1.72 -4.47
CA THR A 179 -56.67 -2.84 -5.12
C THR A 179 -55.72 -2.62 -6.29
N SER A 180 -54.58 -3.32 -6.15
CA SER A 180 -53.54 -3.65 -7.12
C SER A 180 -52.35 -2.67 -7.22
N LEU A 181 -51.20 -3.18 -6.76
CA LEU A 181 -49.84 -2.88 -7.19
C LEU A 181 -49.59 -1.56 -7.94
N LYS A 182 -48.80 -0.68 -7.31
CA LYS A 182 -47.78 0.15 -7.97
C LYS A 182 -46.82 0.66 -6.90
N VAL A 183 -45.73 -0.07 -6.68
CA VAL A 183 -44.50 0.52 -6.12
C VAL A 183 -44.04 1.52 -7.18
N SER A 184 -44.30 2.79 -6.91
CA SER A 184 -44.03 3.89 -7.84
C SER A 184 -42.55 3.95 -8.14
N ALA A 185 -42.23 3.76 -9.43
CA ALA A 185 -40.96 4.09 -10.03
C ALA A 185 -40.72 5.61 -9.86
N CYS A 186 -40.05 5.98 -8.78
CA CYS A 186 -39.55 7.31 -8.52
C CYS A 186 -38.35 7.14 -7.57
N THR A 187 -37.09 7.27 -7.97
CA THR A 187 -36.47 7.72 -9.21
C THR A 187 -35.07 7.10 -9.25
N GLN A 188 -34.92 5.92 -9.85
CA GLN A 188 -33.58 5.36 -10.12
C GLN A 188 -32.88 6.20 -11.21
N GLU A 189 -33.64 6.78 -12.14
CA GLU A 189 -33.16 7.75 -13.14
C GLU A 189 -32.67 9.07 -12.53
N GLY A 190 -33.28 9.54 -11.42
CA GLY A 190 -32.86 10.76 -10.74
C GLY A 190 -31.50 10.60 -10.06
N MET A 191 -31.30 9.47 -9.38
CA MET A 191 -30.00 9.14 -8.78
C MET A 191 -28.93 8.83 -9.83
N LEU A 192 -29.28 8.18 -10.94
CA LEU A 192 -28.35 7.93 -12.05
C LEU A 192 -27.97 9.21 -12.80
N LYS A 193 -28.91 10.14 -13.02
CA LYS A 193 -28.60 11.47 -13.61
C LYS A 193 -27.73 12.30 -12.68
N ALA A 194 -28.05 12.36 -11.38
CA ALA A 194 -27.22 13.08 -10.42
C ALA A 194 -25.82 12.46 -10.28
N ALA A 195 -25.71 11.12 -10.26
CA ALA A 195 -24.41 10.43 -10.25
C ALA A 195 -23.61 10.67 -11.54
N ASN A 196 -24.27 10.72 -12.69
CA ASN A 196 -23.61 11.00 -13.97
C ASN A 196 -23.19 12.47 -14.07
N GLU A 197 -24.00 13.43 -13.61
CA GLU A 197 -23.63 14.85 -13.57
C GLU A 197 -22.44 15.09 -12.61
N ILE A 198 -22.44 14.46 -11.43
CA ILE A 198 -21.32 14.55 -10.46
C ILE A 198 -20.04 13.87 -11.01
N LEU A 199 -20.18 12.77 -11.74
CA LEU A 199 -19.05 12.11 -12.42
C LEU A 199 -18.52 12.95 -13.58
N GLN A 200 -19.39 13.57 -14.37
CA GLN A 200 -18.99 14.45 -15.47
C GLN A 200 -18.27 15.70 -14.96
N GLU A 201 -18.76 16.34 -13.89
CA GLU A 201 -18.14 17.53 -13.31
C GLU A 201 -16.74 17.23 -12.72
N LYS A 202 -16.55 16.06 -12.10
CA LYS A 202 -15.26 15.62 -11.52
C LYS A 202 -14.28 15.05 -12.55
N VAL A 203 -14.76 14.40 -13.61
CA VAL A 203 -13.93 13.96 -14.74
C VAL A 203 -13.48 15.17 -15.56
N PHE A 204 -14.32 16.18 -15.74
CA PHE A 204 -13.96 17.41 -16.46
C PHE A 204 -12.89 18.22 -15.71
N SER A 205 -12.96 18.30 -14.38
CA SER A 205 -11.95 18.96 -13.55
C SER A 205 -10.58 18.27 -13.57
N ASN A 206 -10.55 16.92 -13.63
CA ASN A 206 -9.28 16.17 -13.74
C ASN A 206 -8.71 16.15 -15.18
N CYS A 207 -9.56 16.10 -16.21
CA CYS A 207 -9.12 16.15 -17.61
C CYS A 207 -8.49 17.50 -17.97
N GLN A 208 -9.05 18.62 -17.49
CA GLN A 208 -8.48 19.97 -17.70
C GLN A 208 -7.09 20.10 -17.06
N LEU A 209 -6.86 19.56 -15.87
CA LEU A 209 -5.52 19.56 -15.24
C LEU A 209 -4.49 18.75 -16.04
N THR A 210 -4.88 17.60 -16.60
CA THR A 210 -3.96 16.79 -17.42
C THR A 210 -3.65 17.41 -18.78
N LEU A 211 -4.59 18.14 -19.39
CA LEU A 211 -4.36 18.88 -20.64
C LEU A 211 -3.54 20.16 -20.40
N TRP A 212 -3.76 20.87 -19.29
CA TRP A 212 -2.91 21.98 -18.88
C TRP A 212 -1.47 21.53 -18.60
N TYR A 213 -1.27 20.46 -17.81
CA TYR A 213 0.08 19.91 -17.59
C TYR A 213 0.75 19.42 -18.88
N LYS A 214 0.00 18.78 -19.81
CA LYS A 214 0.55 18.37 -21.11
C LYS A 214 0.90 19.55 -22.01
N LEU A 215 0.09 20.61 -22.07
CA LEU A 215 0.43 21.81 -22.84
C LEU A 215 1.63 22.55 -22.23
N GLN A 216 1.70 22.63 -20.89
CA GLN A 216 2.76 23.36 -20.19
C GLN A 216 4.11 22.63 -20.27
N VAL A 217 4.11 21.30 -20.21
CA VAL A 217 5.32 20.48 -20.46
C VAL A 217 5.74 20.53 -21.93
N SER A 218 4.79 20.55 -22.88
CA SER A 218 5.11 20.67 -24.31
C SER A 218 5.69 22.05 -24.65
N PHE A 219 5.18 23.13 -24.06
CA PHE A 219 5.72 24.48 -24.23
C PHE A 219 7.12 24.63 -23.62
N LEU A 220 7.36 24.03 -22.45
CA LEU A 220 8.68 24.05 -21.81
C LEU A 220 9.71 23.27 -22.65
N TYR A 221 9.32 22.15 -23.26
CA TYR A 221 10.19 21.36 -24.12
C TYR A 221 10.55 22.08 -25.44
N ILE A 222 9.60 22.81 -26.03
CA ILE A 222 9.82 23.64 -27.23
C ILE A 222 10.73 24.84 -26.92
N MET A 223 10.57 25.48 -25.76
CA MET A 223 11.45 26.58 -25.32
C MET A 223 12.88 26.12 -25.07
N ILE A 224 13.07 24.94 -24.44
CA ILE A 224 14.41 24.38 -24.19
C ILE A 224 15.08 23.94 -25.50
N SER A 225 14.31 23.34 -26.43
CA SER A 225 14.84 22.89 -27.71
C SER A 225 15.26 24.05 -28.62
N ASN A 226 14.49 25.15 -28.65
CA ASN A 226 14.86 26.35 -29.42
C ASN A 226 16.03 27.14 -28.79
N CYS A 227 16.26 27.00 -27.48
CA CYS A 227 17.40 27.62 -26.80
C CYS A 227 18.72 26.88 -27.12
N GLN A 228 18.71 25.55 -27.30
CA GLN A 228 19.89 24.79 -27.72
C GLN A 228 20.27 24.99 -29.20
N ILE A 229 19.29 25.27 -30.07
CA ILE A 229 19.54 25.52 -31.50
C ILE A 229 20.23 26.88 -31.71
N SER A 230 19.99 27.87 -30.84
CA SER A 230 20.64 29.18 -30.95
C SER A 230 22.10 29.23 -30.45
N VAL A 231 22.56 28.21 -29.71
CA VAL A 231 23.94 28.16 -29.15
C VAL A 231 24.88 27.32 -30.01
N SER A 232 24.36 26.64 -31.04
CA SER A 232 25.15 25.81 -31.96
C SER A 232 25.39 26.46 -33.33
N SER A 233 25.03 27.74 -33.49
CA SER A 233 25.17 28.48 -34.76
C SER A 233 25.86 29.85 -34.59
N LEU A 234 26.72 29.98 -33.57
CA LEU A 234 27.70 31.05 -33.38
C LEU A 234 29.07 30.43 -33.09
#